data_AF-X1CZ06-F1
#
_entry.id   AF-X1CZ06-F1
#
_cell.length_a   1.000
_cell.length_b   1.000
_cell.length_c   1.000
_cell.angle_alpha   90.00
_cell.angle_beta   90.00
_cell.angle_gamma   90.00
#
_symmetry.space_group_name_H-M   'P 1'
#
loop_
_entity.id
_entity.type
_entity.pdbx_description
1 polymer ?
#
loop_
_entity_poly.entity_id
_entity_poly.type
_entity_poly.pdbx_seq_one_letter_code
_entity_poly.pdbx_strand_id
1 'polypeptide(L)'
;MKTILSSRRRHYVKRLSLFLITVALIVGIVGCDGSSGCAPLQYDLAISGTEGGEVIISGEGTYADGTVVMLEAVAEECYEFVNWTGADVADPYSPITTVTMDEAKSIIANFALLSYDLTTDSTDGGAVTSPGEDIFTYDCGMVVPLVAAAEDGYYFVYWSGDVDTIANISAPTTSITMMGDYSITANFEL
;
A
#
# COMPACT_ATOMS: atom_id res chain seq x y z
N MET A 1 -21.44 39.98 -3.90
CA MET A 1 -21.03 38.99 -4.90
C MET A 1 -19.56 38.66 -4.67
N LYS A 2 -19.28 37.58 -3.92
CA LYS A 2 -18.06 36.75 -3.97
C LYS A 2 -18.16 35.72 -2.84
N THR A 3 -18.55 34.53 -3.24
CA THR A 3 -18.70 33.31 -2.44
C THR A 3 -17.31 32.75 -2.18
N ILE A 4 -16.88 32.64 -0.92
CA ILE A 4 -15.64 31.94 -0.55
C ILE A 4 -16.06 30.55 -0.06
N LEU A 5 -15.81 29.54 -0.89
CA LEU A 5 -15.89 28.13 -0.54
C LEU A 5 -14.65 27.78 0.29
N SER A 6 -14.78 27.68 1.60
CA SER A 6 -13.70 27.19 2.46
C SER A 6 -13.85 25.70 2.71
N SER A 7 -12.89 24.95 2.15
CA SER A 7 -12.28 23.73 2.68
C SER A 7 -13.23 22.61 3.14
N ARG A 8 -13.48 21.65 2.24
CA ARG A 8 -13.87 20.30 2.66
C ARG A 8 -12.65 19.66 3.32
N ARG A 9 -12.65 19.64 4.66
CA ARG A 9 -11.84 18.68 5.43
C ARG A 9 -12.18 17.28 4.90
N ARG A 10 -11.24 16.65 4.19
CA ARG A 10 -11.30 15.22 3.92
C ARG A 10 -11.18 14.52 5.26
N HIS A 11 -12.33 14.22 5.86
CA HIS A 11 -12.41 13.26 6.94
C HIS A 11 -11.95 11.93 6.37
N TYR A 12 -10.74 11.55 6.72
CA TYR A 12 -10.20 10.22 6.49
C TYR A 12 -11.02 9.26 7.36
N VAL A 13 -12.02 8.63 6.76
CA VAL A 13 -12.68 7.48 7.38
C VAL A 13 -11.66 6.35 7.22
N LYS A 14 -10.79 6.16 8.21
CA LYS A 14 -10.14 4.86 8.40
C LYS A 14 -11.28 3.87 8.40
N ARG A 15 -11.42 3.06 7.34
CA ARG A 15 -12.28 1.89 7.37
C ARG A 15 -11.65 0.99 8.43
N LEU A 16 -12.11 1.14 9.67
CA LEU A 16 -11.83 0.20 10.74
C LEU A 16 -12.62 -1.06 10.39
N SER A 17 -12.09 -1.82 9.43
CA SER A 17 -12.60 -3.15 9.10
C SER A 17 -12.30 -4.04 10.29
N LEU A 18 -13.29 -4.14 11.17
CA LEU A 18 -13.28 -5.03 12.33
C LEU A 18 -13.20 -6.47 11.79
N PHE A 19 -12.03 -7.09 11.88
CA PHE A 19 -11.79 -8.46 11.45
C PHE A 19 -12.66 -9.43 12.26
N LEU A 20 -13.79 -9.84 11.71
CA LEU A 20 -14.43 -11.09 12.08
C LEU A 20 -13.76 -12.19 11.27
N ILE A 21 -12.75 -12.84 11.88
CA ILE A 21 -12.22 -14.09 11.37
C ILE A 21 -13.34 -15.13 11.52
N THR A 22 -14.19 -15.27 10.50
CA THR A 22 -15.14 -16.37 10.42
C THR A 22 -14.46 -17.54 9.72
N VAL A 23 -13.77 -18.38 10.50
CA VAL A 23 -13.45 -19.75 10.05
C VAL A 23 -14.78 -20.50 10.03
N ALA A 24 -15.44 -20.53 8.88
CA ALA A 24 -16.57 -21.41 8.65
C ALA A 24 -16.02 -22.82 8.34
N LEU A 25 -15.78 -23.61 9.40
CA LEU A 25 -15.48 -25.03 9.27
C LEU A 25 -16.80 -25.75 8.97
N ILE A 26 -17.17 -25.83 7.69
CA ILE A 26 -18.36 -26.57 7.26
C ILE A 26 -17.91 -27.98 6.86
N VAL A 27 -18.19 -28.93 7.75
CA VAL A 27 -18.05 -30.35 7.48
C VAL A 27 -19.10 -30.75 6.45
N GLY A 28 -18.70 -30.92 5.19
CA GLY A 28 -19.52 -31.55 4.16
C GLY A 28 -19.33 -33.07 4.16
N ILE A 29 -20.11 -33.81 4.96
CA ILE A 29 -20.35 -35.23 4.71
C ILE A 29 -21.72 -35.35 4.07
N VAL A 30 -21.78 -35.75 2.79
CA VAL A 30 -22.90 -36.54 2.26
C VAL A 30 -22.31 -37.53 1.25
N GLY A 31 -22.08 -38.75 1.71
CA GLY A 31 -22.16 -39.90 0.82
C GLY A 31 -23.61 -40.33 0.69
N CYS A 32 -24.09 -40.63 -0.52
CA CYS A 32 -25.24 -41.51 -0.69
C CYS A 32 -25.37 -42.06 -2.13
N ASP A 33 -25.22 -43.38 -2.23
CA ASP A 33 -26.04 -44.39 -2.91
C ASP A 33 -26.80 -44.02 -4.20
N GLY A 34 -26.17 -44.35 -5.33
CA GLY A 34 -26.70 -45.30 -6.31
C GLY A 34 -28.17 -45.22 -6.75
N SER A 35 -28.69 -44.07 -7.20
CA SER A 35 -29.61 -44.03 -8.35
C SER A 35 -29.81 -42.59 -8.88
N SER A 36 -29.38 -42.35 -10.12
CA SER A 36 -29.67 -41.17 -10.95
C SER A 36 -29.39 -39.78 -10.34
N GLY A 37 -28.18 -39.27 -10.63
CA GLY A 37 -27.82 -37.85 -10.49
C GLY A 37 -26.58 -37.66 -9.64
N CYS A 38 -25.38 -37.78 -10.22
CA CYS A 38 -24.19 -37.25 -9.55
C CYS A 38 -24.42 -35.76 -9.32
N ALA A 39 -24.44 -35.33 -8.05
CA ALA A 39 -24.29 -33.92 -7.75
C ALA A 39 -22.96 -33.44 -8.35
N PRO A 40 -22.90 -32.24 -8.95
CA PRO A 40 -21.65 -31.71 -9.48
C PRO A 40 -20.62 -31.63 -8.35
N LEU A 41 -19.38 -32.04 -8.63
CA LEU A 41 -18.27 -31.86 -7.69
C LEU A 41 -18.11 -30.38 -7.41
N GLN A 42 -17.90 -30.04 -6.13
CA GLN A 42 -17.71 -28.67 -5.67
C GLN A 42 -16.48 -28.58 -4.78
N TYR A 43 -15.80 -27.44 -4.86
CA TYR A 43 -14.54 -27.19 -4.16
C TYR A 43 -14.56 -25.84 -3.43
N ASP A 44 -13.89 -25.80 -2.29
CA ASP A 44 -13.66 -24.59 -1.52
C ASP A 44 -12.45 -23.81 -2.08
N LEU A 45 -12.58 -22.49 -2.16
CA LEU A 45 -11.46 -21.59 -2.42
C LEU A 45 -11.21 -20.72 -1.18
N ALA A 46 -10.09 -20.95 -0.51
CA ALA A 46 -9.60 -20.08 0.55
C ALA A 46 -8.68 -19.01 -0.07
N ILE A 47 -8.98 -17.73 0.15
CA ILE A 47 -8.17 -16.63 -0.37
C ILE A 47 -7.90 -15.57 0.70
N SER A 48 -6.67 -15.06 0.74
CA SER A 48 -6.29 -13.96 1.61
C SER A 48 -5.23 -13.06 0.97
N GLY A 49 -5.09 -11.84 1.49
CA GLY A 49 -3.95 -10.97 1.20
C GLY A 49 -3.00 -10.92 2.40
N THR A 50 -1.71 -10.69 2.16
CA THR A 50 -0.78 -10.24 3.21
C THR A 50 -1.10 -8.79 3.61
N GLU A 51 -0.37 -8.24 4.58
CA GLU A 51 -0.49 -6.83 4.95
C GLU A 51 -0.30 -5.91 3.73
N GLY A 52 -1.11 -4.84 3.65
CA GLY A 52 -0.99 -3.81 2.62
C GLY A 52 -1.79 -4.04 1.34
N GLY A 53 -2.76 -4.95 1.36
CA GLY A 53 -3.67 -5.11 0.24
C GLY A 53 -4.87 -6.00 0.53
N GLU A 54 -5.82 -5.97 -0.38
CA GLU A 54 -7.04 -6.77 -0.36
C GLU A 54 -7.16 -7.61 -1.63
N VAL A 55 -7.99 -8.66 -1.58
CA VAL A 55 -8.29 -9.50 -2.73
C VAL A 55 -9.78 -9.42 -3.04
N ILE A 56 -10.10 -9.16 -4.31
CA ILE A 56 -11.44 -9.19 -4.87
C ILE A 56 -11.56 -10.46 -5.72
N ILE A 57 -12.64 -11.23 -5.52
CA ILE A 57 -12.94 -12.45 -6.28
C ILE A 57 -14.31 -12.40 -6.92
N SER A 58 -14.48 -13.12 -8.03
CA SER A 58 -15.79 -13.35 -8.64
C SER A 58 -16.53 -14.51 -7.95
N GLY A 59 -17.51 -14.20 -7.11
CA GLY A 59 -18.38 -15.21 -6.46
C GLY A 59 -18.08 -15.41 -4.97
N GLU A 60 -18.92 -16.19 -4.31
CA GLU A 60 -18.78 -16.55 -2.89
C GLU A 60 -19.14 -18.02 -2.67
N GLY A 61 -18.53 -18.65 -1.67
CA GLY A 61 -18.82 -20.04 -1.28
C GLY A 61 -18.03 -21.08 -2.07
N THR A 62 -18.71 -22.14 -2.49
CA THR A 62 -18.13 -23.28 -3.19
C THR A 62 -18.26 -23.16 -4.70
N TYR A 63 -17.29 -23.70 -5.44
CA TYR A 63 -17.20 -23.62 -6.89
C TYR A 63 -17.33 -25.00 -7.52
N ALA A 64 -18.10 -25.12 -8.60
CA ALA A 64 -18.19 -26.39 -9.34
C ALA A 64 -16.86 -26.72 -10.03
N ASP A 65 -16.58 -28.01 -10.22
CA ASP A 65 -15.45 -28.50 -11.01
C ASP A 65 -15.37 -27.82 -12.40
N GLY A 66 -14.17 -27.37 -12.76
CA GLY A 66 -13.87 -26.62 -13.99
C GLY A 66 -14.25 -25.14 -13.95
N THR A 67 -14.81 -24.62 -12.85
CA THR A 67 -15.14 -23.18 -12.75
C THR A 67 -13.86 -22.35 -12.78
N VAL A 68 -13.84 -21.31 -13.62
CA VAL A 68 -12.75 -20.33 -13.66
C VAL A 68 -13.14 -19.14 -12.80
N VAL A 69 -12.36 -18.88 -11.75
CA VAL A 69 -12.56 -17.76 -10.81
C VAL A 69 -11.58 -16.65 -11.16
N MET A 70 -12.08 -15.44 -11.31
CA MET A 70 -11.25 -14.24 -11.49
C MET A 70 -10.78 -13.73 -10.13
N LEU A 71 -9.49 -13.42 -10.04
CA LEU A 71 -8.83 -12.88 -8.86
C LEU A 71 -8.26 -11.50 -9.20
N GLU A 72 -8.47 -10.52 -8.32
CA GLU A 72 -7.91 -9.19 -8.42
C GLU A 72 -7.26 -8.82 -7.08
N ALA A 73 -5.96 -8.56 -7.10
CA ALA A 73 -5.20 -8.03 -5.97
C ALA A 73 -5.20 -6.51 -6.04
N VAL A 74 -5.69 -5.86 -4.98
CA VAL A 74 -5.74 -4.40 -4.85
C VAL A 74 -4.79 -3.99 -3.72
N ALA A 75 -3.65 -3.40 -4.09
CA ALA A 75 -2.70 -2.87 -3.13
C ALA A 75 -3.25 -1.60 -2.46
N GLU A 76 -2.98 -1.44 -1.17
CA GLU A 76 -3.22 -0.20 -0.45
C GLU A 76 -2.17 0.87 -0.81
N GLU A 77 -2.43 2.12 -0.42
CA GLU A 77 -1.43 3.19 -0.53
C GLU A 77 -0.14 2.78 0.20
N CYS A 78 1.02 3.09 -0.36
CA CYS A 78 2.34 2.65 0.09
C CYS A 78 2.70 1.18 -0.11
N TYR A 79 1.85 0.37 -0.75
CA TYR A 79 2.17 -1.02 -1.06
C TYR A 79 2.10 -1.29 -2.56
N GLU A 80 2.79 -2.34 -2.98
CA GLU A 80 2.67 -2.92 -4.31
C GLU A 80 2.32 -4.40 -4.25
N PHE A 81 1.61 -4.88 -5.27
CA PHE A 81 1.40 -6.30 -5.48
C PHE A 81 2.70 -6.95 -5.98
N VAL A 82 3.14 -8.00 -5.29
CA VAL A 82 4.36 -8.74 -5.63
C VAL A 82 4.02 -9.96 -6.49
N ASN A 83 3.19 -10.85 -5.95
CA ASN A 83 2.78 -12.08 -6.61
C ASN A 83 1.65 -12.79 -5.86
N TRP A 84 1.00 -13.74 -6.54
CA TRP A 84 0.18 -14.76 -5.92
C TRP A 84 1.03 -15.96 -5.51
N THR A 85 0.71 -16.58 -4.37
CA THR A 85 1.21 -17.89 -3.95
C THR A 85 0.04 -18.85 -3.77
N GLY A 86 0.24 -20.12 -4.13
CA GLY A 86 -0.83 -21.13 -4.21
C GLY A 86 -0.74 -21.94 -5.50
N ALA A 87 -1.55 -22.98 -5.61
CA ALA A 87 -1.59 -23.84 -6.80
C ALA A 87 -2.43 -23.23 -7.93
N ASP A 88 -2.00 -23.47 -9.17
CA ASP A 88 -2.77 -23.28 -10.41
C ASP A 88 -3.34 -21.88 -10.68
N VAL A 89 -2.68 -20.85 -10.14
CA VAL A 89 -2.90 -19.47 -10.58
C VAL A 89 -2.33 -19.30 -11.99
N ALA A 90 -3.16 -18.88 -12.94
CA ALA A 90 -2.82 -18.83 -14.37
C ALA A 90 -1.62 -17.90 -14.67
N ASP A 91 -1.61 -16.72 -14.03
CA ASP A 91 -0.47 -15.80 -14.03
C ASP A 91 -0.23 -15.30 -12.59
N PRO A 92 0.75 -15.86 -11.87
CA PRO A 92 1.05 -15.48 -10.49
C PRO A 92 1.63 -14.06 -10.35
N TYR A 93 2.06 -13.40 -11.43
CA TYR A 93 2.69 -12.07 -11.38
C TYR A 93 1.79 -10.96 -11.92
N SER A 94 0.60 -11.31 -12.42
CA SER A 94 -0.42 -10.34 -12.77
C SER A 94 -1.36 -10.09 -11.57
N PRO A 95 -1.61 -8.82 -11.18
CA PRO A 95 -2.56 -8.50 -10.11
C PRO A 95 -3.99 -8.91 -10.49
N ILE A 96 -4.31 -9.01 -11.78
CA ILE A 96 -5.57 -9.57 -12.28
C ILE A 96 -5.26 -10.90 -12.97
N THR A 97 -5.79 -11.99 -12.43
CA THR A 97 -5.50 -13.34 -12.88
C THR A 97 -6.69 -14.26 -12.69
N THR A 98 -6.53 -15.54 -12.99
CA THR A 98 -7.58 -16.54 -12.81
C THR A 98 -7.05 -17.81 -12.16
N VAL A 99 -7.92 -18.55 -11.50
CA VAL A 99 -7.69 -19.93 -11.08
C VAL A 99 -8.82 -20.82 -11.58
N THR A 100 -8.49 -22.03 -12.03
CA THR A 100 -9.49 -23.05 -12.37
C THR A 100 -9.70 -23.98 -11.18
N MET A 101 -10.94 -24.19 -10.80
CA MET A 101 -11.31 -25.03 -9.65
C MET A 101 -11.47 -26.49 -10.08
N ASP A 102 -10.47 -27.31 -9.81
CA ASP A 102 -10.44 -28.77 -10.01
C ASP A 102 -10.20 -29.55 -8.71
N GLU A 103 -9.89 -28.83 -7.63
CA GLU A 103 -9.81 -29.28 -6.25
C GLU A 103 -9.97 -28.09 -5.30
N ALA A 104 -9.99 -28.33 -3.99
CA ALA A 104 -9.96 -27.25 -3.01
C ALA A 104 -8.58 -26.55 -3.04
N LYS A 105 -8.57 -25.22 -3.10
CA LYS A 105 -7.34 -24.43 -3.24
C LYS A 105 -7.22 -23.36 -2.17
N SER A 106 -5.98 -23.04 -1.81
CA SER A 106 -5.62 -21.92 -0.94
C SER A 106 -4.66 -21.00 -1.68
N ILE A 107 -5.03 -19.73 -1.81
CA ILE A 107 -4.27 -18.72 -2.56
C ILE A 107 -4.02 -17.49 -1.67
N ILE A 108 -2.82 -16.93 -1.76
CA ILE A 108 -2.42 -15.73 -1.03
C ILE A 108 -1.93 -14.68 -2.03
N ALA A 109 -2.49 -13.46 -2.00
CA ALA A 109 -1.88 -12.29 -2.63
C ALA A 109 -0.80 -11.73 -1.71
N ASN A 110 0.41 -11.56 -2.22
CA ASN A 110 1.54 -11.01 -1.47
C ASN A 110 1.75 -9.55 -1.90
N PHE A 111 1.87 -8.69 -0.92
CA PHE A 111 2.12 -7.27 -1.07
C PHE A 111 3.41 -6.89 -0.34
N ALA A 112 4.12 -5.88 -0.87
CA ALA A 112 5.33 -5.33 -0.26
C ALA A 112 5.16 -3.84 -0.01
N LEU A 113 5.66 -3.38 1.14
CA LEU A 113 5.73 -1.96 1.46
C LEU A 113 6.78 -1.31 0.55
N LEU A 114 6.42 -0.18 -0.05
CA LEU A 114 7.31 0.63 -0.88
C LEU A 114 8.29 1.43 -0.01
N SER A 115 9.49 1.66 -0.52
CA SER A 115 10.48 2.55 0.06
C SER A 115 10.93 3.58 -0.97
N TYR A 116 11.31 4.76 -0.51
CA TYR A 116 11.70 5.89 -1.33
C TYR A 116 12.95 6.58 -0.79
N ASP A 117 13.70 7.21 -1.69
CA ASP A 117 14.91 7.94 -1.35
C ASP A 117 14.62 9.43 -1.11
N LEU A 118 15.17 9.95 -0.01
CA LEU A 118 15.25 11.37 0.31
C LEU A 118 16.69 11.84 0.14
N THR A 119 16.93 12.70 -0.84
CA THR A 119 18.21 13.40 -1.03
C THR A 119 18.11 14.80 -0.43
N THR A 120 19.02 15.12 0.48
CA THR A 120 19.07 16.42 1.18
C THR A 120 20.38 17.13 0.94
N ASP A 121 20.29 18.40 0.56
CA ASP A 121 21.44 19.30 0.33
C ASP A 121 21.20 20.68 0.95
N SER A 122 22.23 21.54 0.94
CA SER A 122 22.11 22.95 1.30
C SER A 122 22.90 23.87 0.37
N THR A 123 22.54 25.15 0.38
CA THR A 123 23.38 26.22 -0.18
C THR A 123 24.43 26.67 0.84
N ASP A 124 25.43 27.42 0.38
CA ASP A 124 26.44 28.04 1.26
C ASP A 124 25.80 28.79 2.45
N GLY A 125 26.44 28.69 3.62
CA GLY A 125 26.02 29.43 4.83
C GLY A 125 25.16 28.65 5.82
N GLY A 126 25.00 27.34 5.63
CA GLY A 126 24.32 26.47 6.57
C GLY A 126 24.45 25.00 6.16
N ALA A 127 23.73 24.14 6.88
CA ALA A 127 23.65 22.73 6.56
C ALA A 127 22.31 22.12 6.97
N VAL A 128 21.94 21.01 6.34
CA VAL A 128 20.88 20.13 6.84
C VAL A 128 21.46 19.23 7.94
N THR A 129 21.04 19.44 9.18
CA THR A 129 21.52 18.70 10.37
C THR A 129 20.65 17.49 10.73
N SER A 130 19.44 17.41 10.19
CA SER A 130 18.58 16.23 10.28
C SER A 130 17.75 16.12 9.00
N PRO A 131 17.78 14.96 8.31
CA PRO A 131 18.56 13.75 8.62
C PRO A 131 20.08 13.89 8.45
N GLY A 132 20.53 14.92 7.75
CA GLY A 132 21.92 15.12 7.31
C GLY A 132 21.92 15.55 5.85
N GLU A 133 23.09 15.60 5.22
CA GLU A 133 23.23 15.80 3.77
C GLU A 133 23.76 14.52 3.14
N ASP A 134 22.86 13.74 2.54
CA ASP A 134 23.14 12.49 1.84
C ASP A 134 21.85 12.01 1.15
N ILE A 135 21.88 10.78 0.65
CA ILE A 135 20.71 10.01 0.23
C ILE A 135 20.31 9.07 1.37
N PHE A 136 19.03 9.16 1.78
CA PHE A 136 18.46 8.33 2.83
C PHE A 136 17.22 7.59 2.32
N THR A 137 17.17 6.27 2.49
CA THR A 137 15.99 5.47 2.13
C THR A 137 15.03 5.35 3.30
N TYR A 138 13.74 5.59 3.06
CA TYR A 138 12.68 5.51 4.04
C TYR A 138 11.47 4.75 3.51
N ASP A 139 10.73 4.10 4.41
CA ASP A 139 9.46 3.47 4.06
C ASP A 139 8.41 4.53 3.67
N CYS A 140 7.56 4.19 2.70
CA CYS A 140 6.46 5.04 2.30
C CYS A 140 5.54 5.36 3.48
N GLY A 141 5.08 6.61 3.54
CA GLY A 141 4.27 7.15 4.61
C GLY A 141 5.08 7.58 5.85
N MET A 142 6.39 7.32 5.91
CA MET A 142 7.22 7.81 7.01
C MET A 142 7.26 9.35 7.02
N VAL A 143 7.12 9.93 8.21
CA VAL A 143 7.32 11.37 8.43
C VAL A 143 8.74 11.60 8.93
N VAL A 144 9.57 12.20 8.09
CA VAL A 144 11.00 12.44 8.36
C VAL A 144 11.19 13.88 8.85
N PRO A 145 11.87 14.10 10.00
CA PRO A 145 12.17 15.45 10.46
C PRO A 145 13.24 16.10 9.58
N LEU A 146 13.05 17.39 9.29
CA LEU A 146 14.00 18.22 8.54
C LEU A 146 14.47 19.37 9.43
N VAL A 147 15.78 19.51 9.62
CA VAL A 147 16.38 20.58 10.43
C VAL A 147 17.53 21.22 9.68
N ALA A 148 17.37 22.48 9.31
CA ALA A 148 18.41 23.34 8.74
C ALA A 148 19.03 24.21 9.83
N ALA A 149 20.36 24.26 9.90
CA ALA A 149 21.10 25.12 10.81
C ALA A 149 21.97 26.10 10.01
N ALA A 150 21.79 27.39 10.26
CA ALA A 150 22.60 28.43 9.63
C ALA A 150 23.96 28.57 10.35
N GLU A 151 25.00 28.87 9.59
CA GLU A 151 26.30 29.30 10.12
C GLU A 151 26.23 30.75 10.64
N ASP A 152 27.28 31.18 11.33
CA ASP A 152 27.35 32.56 11.85
C ASP A 152 27.30 33.58 10.72
N GLY A 153 26.42 34.58 10.88
CA GLY A 153 26.19 35.60 9.87
C GLY A 153 25.29 35.18 8.70
N TYR A 154 24.68 34.00 8.75
CA TYR A 154 23.66 33.57 7.79
C TYR A 154 22.30 33.35 8.47
N TYR A 155 21.24 33.28 7.66
CA TYR A 155 19.91 32.87 8.09
C TYR A 155 19.26 31.94 7.05
N PHE A 156 18.44 31.01 7.55
CA PHE A 156 17.64 30.13 6.71
C PHE A 156 16.52 30.91 6.02
N VAL A 157 16.34 30.68 4.72
CA VAL A 157 15.31 31.34 3.91
C VAL A 157 14.12 30.41 3.66
N TYR A 158 14.34 29.26 3.01
CA TYR A 158 13.30 28.27 2.68
C TYR A 158 13.89 26.94 2.18
N TRP A 159 13.08 25.88 2.21
CA TRP A 159 13.31 24.61 1.54
C TRP A 159 12.85 24.70 0.08
N SER A 160 13.67 24.24 -0.87
CA SER A 160 13.35 24.13 -2.30
C SER A 160 13.53 22.70 -2.83
N GLY A 161 13.17 22.47 -4.10
CA GLY A 161 13.18 21.14 -4.72
C GLY A 161 11.79 20.49 -4.68
N ASP A 162 11.72 19.21 -4.38
CA ASP A 162 10.48 18.45 -4.28
C ASP A 162 9.80 18.65 -2.92
N VAL A 163 9.11 19.78 -2.76
CA VAL A 163 8.62 20.26 -1.46
C VAL A 163 7.13 20.01 -1.20
N ASP A 164 6.44 19.28 -2.07
CA ASP A 164 4.98 19.11 -2.05
C ASP A 164 4.44 18.48 -0.76
N THR A 165 5.24 17.66 -0.08
CA THR A 165 4.86 16.99 1.18
C THR A 165 5.60 17.53 2.40
N ILE A 166 6.33 18.65 2.27
CA ILE A 166 6.92 19.36 3.40
C ILE A 166 5.83 20.15 4.15
N ALA A 167 5.76 19.98 5.46
CA ALA A 167 4.73 20.60 6.30
C ALA A 167 4.78 22.14 6.29
N ASN A 168 5.98 22.71 6.31
CA ASN A 168 6.23 24.14 6.19
C ASN A 168 7.59 24.40 5.54
N ILE A 169 7.59 24.89 4.31
CA ILE A 169 8.82 25.15 3.53
C ILE A 169 9.61 26.36 4.04
N SER A 170 9.00 27.27 4.81
CA SER A 170 9.64 28.48 5.33
C SER A 170 10.09 28.34 6.79
N ALA A 171 10.03 27.15 7.36
CA ALA A 171 10.52 26.87 8.71
C ALA A 171 11.85 26.08 8.66
N PRO A 172 12.90 26.50 9.39
CA PRO A 172 14.16 25.76 9.44
C PRO A 172 14.01 24.41 10.14
N THR A 173 12.96 24.23 10.94
CA THR A 173 12.57 22.94 11.53
C THR A 173 11.18 22.59 11.03
N THR A 174 11.07 21.49 10.29
CA THR A 174 9.86 21.03 9.63
C THR A 174 9.89 19.50 9.48
N SER A 175 9.01 18.94 8.67
CA SER A 175 9.01 17.52 8.34
C SER A 175 8.53 17.30 6.91
N ILE A 176 8.98 16.21 6.29
CA ILE A 176 8.50 15.73 4.98
C ILE A 176 7.80 14.37 5.15
N THR A 177 6.72 14.13 4.41
CA THR A 177 6.06 12.81 4.35
C THR A 177 6.51 12.06 3.10
N MET A 178 7.11 10.89 3.26
CA MET A 178 7.70 10.10 2.18
C MET A 178 6.62 9.42 1.34
N MET A 179 6.22 10.01 0.21
CA MET A 179 5.22 9.44 -0.71
C MET A 179 5.79 9.17 -2.12
N GLY A 180 7.10 9.35 -2.28
CA GLY A 180 7.87 9.19 -3.50
C GLY A 180 9.31 9.57 -3.23
N ASP A 181 10.17 9.44 -4.24
CA ASP A 181 11.54 9.95 -4.16
C ASP A 181 11.52 11.48 -4.13
N TYR A 182 12.38 12.07 -3.30
CA TYR A 182 12.47 13.51 -3.12
C TYR A 182 13.92 14.00 -3.15
N SER A 183 14.15 15.11 -3.83
CA SER A 183 15.39 15.89 -3.74
C SER A 183 15.08 17.30 -3.22
N ILE A 184 15.64 17.64 -2.07
CA ILE A 184 15.36 18.90 -1.38
C ILE A 184 16.63 19.64 -0.99
N THR A 185 16.55 20.98 -0.99
CA THR A 185 17.69 21.86 -0.63
C THR A 185 17.27 22.89 0.41
N ALA A 186 18.05 23.04 1.48
CA ALA A 186 17.93 24.16 2.42
C ALA A 186 18.67 25.39 1.88
N ASN A 187 17.99 26.53 1.75
CA ASN A 187 18.57 27.76 1.23
C ASN A 187 18.89 28.74 2.36
N PHE A 188 20.08 29.34 2.30
CA PHE A 188 20.63 30.28 3.27
C PHE A 188 21.13 31.56 2.60
N GLU A 189 21.08 32.68 3.33
CA GLU A 189 21.58 34.00 2.90
C GLU A 189 22.27 34.73 4.06
N LEU A 190 23.19 35.67 3.76
CA LEU A 190 23.87 36.55 4.73
C LEU A 190 22.93 37.60 5.36
#